data_AF-A0A9P9NR40-F1
#
_entry.id   AF-A0A9P9NR40-F1
#
_cell.length_a   1.000
_cell.length_b   1.000
_cell.length_c   1.000
_cell.angle_alpha   90.00
_cell.angle_beta   90.00
_cell.angle_gamma   90.00
#
_symmetry.space_group_name_H-M   'P 1'
#
loop_
_entity.id
_entity.type
_entity.pdbx_description
1 polymer ?
#
loop_
_entity_poly.entity_id
_entity_poly.type
_entity_poly.pdbx_seq_one_letter_code
_entity_poly.pdbx_strand_id
1 'polypeptide(L)'
;AGLLAWIYEKLITWSNDYPWTPDEVLTWISIYYHSNLGPGASIYTYYEATHDAKFNFIAIQKYIDVPLAIAEFPGEVLMAPKSWRWGLGPIIEDVSGVFAEDFWGGWRG
;
A
#
# COMPACT_ATOMS: atom_id res chain seq x y z
N ALA A 1 20.07 9.22 -9.54
CA ALA A 1 18.87 9.89 -10.07
C ALA A 1 17.66 8.96 -10.23
N GLY A 2 17.83 7.69 -10.63
CA GLY A 2 16.69 6.78 -10.89
C GLY A 2 15.78 6.49 -9.68
N LEU A 3 16.36 6.25 -8.49
CA LEU A 3 15.58 5.93 -7.28
C LEU A 3 14.65 7.07 -6.85
N LEU A 4 15.15 8.31 -6.89
CA LEU A 4 14.38 9.52 -6.57
C LEU A 4 13.19 9.67 -7.53
N ALA A 5 13.44 9.61 -8.84
CA ALA A 5 12.37 9.77 -9.83
C ALA A 5 11.29 8.70 -9.68
N TRP A 6 11.69 7.45 -9.43
CA TRP A 6 10.77 6.32 -9.28
C TRP A 6 9.88 6.44 -8.04
N ILE A 7 10.46 6.74 -6.87
CA ILE A 7 9.69 6.90 -5.63
C ILE A 7 8.81 8.14 -5.69
N TYR A 8 9.35 9.26 -6.20
CA TYR A 8 8.61 10.52 -6.32
C TYR A 8 7.36 10.40 -7.17
N GLU A 9 7.43 9.67 -8.30
CA GLU A 9 6.27 9.39 -9.15
C GLU A 9 5.12 8.74 -8.35
N LYS A 10 5.44 7.75 -7.50
CA LYS A 10 4.44 7.04 -6.69
C LYS A 10 3.88 7.92 -5.58
N LEU A 11 4.71 8.72 -4.91
CA LEU A 11 4.25 9.65 -3.88
C LEU A 11 3.23 10.65 -4.44
N ILE A 12 3.52 11.26 -5.59
CA ILE A 12 2.60 12.24 -6.19
C ILE A 12 1.33 11.57 -6.73
N THR A 13 1.45 10.41 -7.38
CA THR A 13 0.30 9.78 -8.06
C THR A 13 -0.64 9.07 -7.09
N TRP A 14 -0.13 8.57 -5.96
CA TRP A 14 -0.90 7.75 -5.00
C TRP A 14 -1.26 8.51 -3.73
N SER A 15 -1.02 9.82 -3.70
CA SER A 15 -1.53 10.69 -2.64
C SER A 15 -2.54 11.62 -3.27
N ASN A 16 -3.73 11.73 -2.67
CA ASN A 16 -4.85 12.52 -3.20
C ASN A 16 -4.53 14.02 -3.19
N ASP A 17 -3.73 14.48 -4.15
CA ASP A 17 -3.21 15.84 -4.28
C ASP A 17 -2.50 16.38 -3.02
N TYR A 18 -1.90 15.49 -2.23
CA TYR A 18 -1.14 15.91 -1.05
C TYR A 18 0.05 16.80 -1.46
N PRO A 19 0.22 18.00 -0.88
CA PRO A 19 1.27 18.93 -1.25
C PRO A 19 2.61 18.54 -0.61
N TRP A 20 3.23 17.49 -1.13
CA TRP A 20 4.53 16.99 -0.67
C TRP A 20 5.59 18.09 -0.66
N THR A 21 6.22 18.27 0.49
CA THR A 21 7.40 19.14 0.61
C THR A 21 8.66 18.42 0.14
N PRO A 22 9.68 19.15 -0.35
CA PRO A 22 10.95 18.55 -0.72
C PRO A 22 11.60 17.74 0.43
N ASP A 23 11.45 18.20 1.67
CA ASP A 23 12.02 17.55 2.84
C ASP A 23 11.34 16.21 3.16
N GLU A 24 10.01 16.12 3.04
CA GLU A 24 9.27 14.86 3.19
C GLU A 24 9.68 13.84 2.12
N VAL A 25 9.75 14.28 0.85
CA VAL A 25 10.19 13.42 -0.26
C VAL A 25 11.60 12.90 -0.03
N LEU A 26 12.53 13.77 0.36
CA LEU A 26 13.91 13.38 0.65
C LEU A 26 14.01 12.46 1.87
N THR A 27 13.13 12.63 2.87
CA THR A 27 13.08 11.75 4.04
C THR A 27 12.73 10.33 3.63
N TRP A 28 11.67 10.14 2.84
CA TRP A 28 11.28 8.82 2.34
C TRP A 28 12.39 8.16 1.53
N ILE A 29 13.05 8.91 0.64
CA ILE A 29 14.11 8.37 -0.21
C ILE A 29 15.37 8.04 0.61
N SER A 30 15.70 8.87 1.60
CA SER A 30 16.84 8.65 2.49
C SER A 30 16.72 7.32 3.23
N ILE A 31 15.51 6.92 3.63
CA ILE A 31 15.27 5.61 4.27
C ILE A 31 15.68 4.47 3.31
N TYR A 32 15.23 4.51 2.06
CA TYR A 32 15.59 3.49 1.06
C TYR A 32 17.07 3.49 0.72
N TYR A 33 17.69 4.68 0.65
CA TYR A 33 19.08 4.84 0.28
C TYR A 33 20.06 4.40 1.38
N HIS A 34 19.74 4.72 2.65
CA HIS A 34 20.60 4.40 3.80
C HIS A 34 20.29 3.06 4.45
N SER A 35 19.28 2.33 3.97
CA SER A 35 18.97 0.98 4.45
C SER A 35 20.09 -0.01 4.12
N ASN A 36 20.48 -0.83 5.10
CA ASN A 36 21.62 -1.77 4.98
C ASN A 36 21.43 -2.83 3.87
N LEU A 37 20.18 -3.26 3.63
CA LEU A 37 19.85 -4.20 2.54
C LEU A 37 19.68 -3.51 1.18
N GLY A 38 19.79 -2.18 1.15
CA GLY A 38 19.60 -1.34 -0.03
C GLY A 38 18.15 -1.29 -0.54
N PRO A 39 17.90 -0.50 -1.60
CA PRO A 39 16.56 -0.31 -2.16
C PRO A 39 16.00 -1.54 -2.87
N GLY A 40 16.83 -2.55 -3.17
CA GLY A 40 16.41 -3.77 -3.86
C GLY A 40 15.65 -4.76 -2.99
N ALA A 41 15.84 -4.70 -1.66
CA ALA A 41 15.21 -5.65 -0.73
C ALA A 41 13.69 -5.56 -0.75
N SER A 42 13.13 -4.35 -0.74
CA SER A 42 11.68 -4.13 -0.81
C SER A 42 11.08 -4.51 -2.17
N ILE A 43 11.88 -4.51 -3.23
CA ILE A 43 11.41 -4.86 -4.59
C ILE A 43 11.30 -6.37 -4.73
N TYR A 44 12.08 -7.15 -3.99
CA TYR A 44 12.06 -8.62 -4.05
C TYR A 44 10.68 -9.21 -3.69
N THR A 45 9.92 -8.55 -2.80
CA THR A 45 8.56 -8.98 -2.44
C THR A 45 7.61 -8.99 -3.65
N TYR A 46 7.82 -8.16 -4.68
CA TYR A 46 7.03 -8.24 -5.91
C TYR A 46 7.29 -9.53 -6.68
N TYR A 47 8.54 -10.00 -6.68
CA TYR A 47 8.91 -11.28 -7.25
C TYR A 47 8.27 -12.43 -6.47
N GLU A 48 8.36 -12.40 -5.14
CA GLU A 48 7.73 -13.39 -4.26
C GLU A 48 6.21 -13.45 -4.47
N ALA A 49 5.54 -12.29 -4.50
CA ALA A 49 4.09 -12.22 -4.68
C ALA A 49 3.59 -12.82 -6.01
N THR A 50 4.47 -12.97 -7.00
CA THR A 50 4.15 -13.51 -8.33
C THR A 50 4.71 -14.91 -8.58
N HIS A 51 5.78 -15.33 -7.89
CA HIS A 51 6.49 -16.58 -8.15
C HIS A 51 6.49 -17.57 -6.96
N ASP A 52 6.12 -17.14 -5.76
CA ASP A 52 6.00 -18.03 -4.61
C ASP A 52 4.77 -18.94 -4.76
N ALA A 53 4.93 -20.23 -4.51
CA ALA A 53 3.84 -21.21 -4.65
C ALA A 53 2.79 -21.12 -3.52
N LYS A 54 3.16 -20.51 -2.38
CA LYS A 54 2.36 -20.42 -1.16
C LYS A 54 1.88 -19.00 -0.87
N PHE A 55 2.75 -18.01 -1.02
CA PHE A 55 2.51 -16.61 -0.66
C PHE A 55 2.48 -15.71 -1.90
N ASN A 56 1.39 -15.80 -2.67
CA ASN A 56 1.20 -15.05 -3.91
C ASN A 56 -0.14 -14.31 -3.95
N PHE A 57 -0.36 -13.54 -5.02
CA PHE A 57 -1.60 -12.79 -5.24
C PHE A 57 -2.88 -13.65 -5.23
N ILE A 58 -2.80 -14.93 -5.59
CA ILE A 58 -3.96 -15.84 -5.53
C ILE A 58 -4.23 -16.24 -4.08
N ALA A 59 -3.19 -16.47 -3.28
CA ALA A 59 -3.33 -16.85 -1.89
C ALA A 59 -4.01 -15.77 -1.05
N ILE A 60 -3.70 -14.49 -1.30
CA ILE A 60 -4.29 -13.35 -0.56
C ILE A 60 -5.76 -13.06 -0.93
N GLN A 61 -6.26 -13.64 -2.02
CA GLN A 61 -7.67 -13.51 -2.43
C GLN A 61 -8.57 -14.61 -1.85
N LYS A 62 -8.00 -15.56 -1.10
CA LYS A 62 -8.77 -16.65 -0.49
C LYS A 62 -9.56 -16.18 0.72
N TYR A 63 -10.60 -16.93 1.04
CA TYR A 63 -11.37 -16.73 2.26
C TYR A 63 -10.48 -16.92 3.50
N ILE A 64 -10.56 -15.97 4.42
CA ILE A 64 -9.84 -15.91 5.68
C ILE A 64 -10.85 -16.16 6.81
N ASP A 65 -10.71 -17.29 7.51
CA ASP A 65 -11.66 -17.73 8.54
C ASP A 65 -11.36 -17.15 9.93
N VAL A 66 -11.13 -15.84 9.98
CA VAL A 66 -11.00 -15.06 11.23
C VAL A 66 -11.69 -13.71 11.08
N PRO A 67 -12.16 -13.08 12.17
CA PRO A 67 -12.79 -11.75 12.12
C PRO A 67 -11.91 -10.72 11.41
N LEU A 68 -12.46 -10.04 10.40
CA LEU A 68 -11.75 -9.02 9.62
C LEU A 68 -12.40 -7.64 9.76
N ALA A 69 -11.57 -6.60 9.84
CA ALA A 69 -11.98 -5.22 9.68
C ALA A 69 -11.42 -4.67 8.37
N ILE A 70 -12.20 -3.85 7.65
CA ILE A 70 -11.81 -3.24 6.38
C ILE A 70 -11.94 -1.73 6.48
N ALA A 71 -10.90 -1.02 6.05
CA ALA A 71 -10.94 0.42 5.80
C ALA A 71 -10.75 0.66 4.30
N GLU A 72 -11.68 1.38 3.68
CA GLU A 72 -11.60 1.79 2.27
C GLU A 72 -11.47 3.30 2.19
N PHE A 73 -10.37 3.74 1.58
CA PHE A 73 -10.04 5.13 1.40
C PHE A 73 -10.27 5.55 -0.06
N PRO A 74 -10.89 6.71 -0.30
CA PRO A 74 -10.97 7.27 -1.66
C PRO A 74 -9.57 7.43 -2.24
N GLY A 75 -9.36 7.05 -3.49
CA GLY A 75 -8.05 7.21 -4.17
C GLY A 75 -7.04 6.09 -3.90
N GLU A 76 -7.45 4.99 -3.26
CA GLU A 76 -6.62 3.79 -3.17
C GLU A 76 -6.24 3.22 -4.53
N VAL A 77 -5.05 2.62 -4.59
CA VAL A 77 -4.48 2.12 -5.85
C VAL A 77 -5.35 1.01 -6.46
N LEU A 78 -5.99 0.19 -5.62
CA LEU A 78 -6.86 -0.91 -6.02
C LEU A 78 -8.19 -0.85 -5.26
N MET A 79 -9.19 -0.22 -5.85
CA MET A 79 -10.55 -0.20 -5.30
C MET A 79 -11.31 -1.47 -5.71
N ALA A 80 -11.39 -2.44 -4.80
CA ALA A 80 -12.20 -3.64 -5.00
C ALA A 80 -13.68 -3.38 -4.70
N PRO A 81 -14.63 -3.89 -5.52
CA PRO A 81 -16.05 -3.79 -5.21
C PRO A 81 -16.37 -4.34 -3.81
N LYS A 82 -17.31 -3.69 -3.10
CA LYS A 82 -17.73 -4.12 -1.75
C LYS A 82 -18.09 -5.61 -1.69
N SER A 83 -18.75 -6.14 -2.71
CA SER A 83 -19.11 -7.56 -2.80
C SER A 83 -17.89 -8.49 -2.80
N TRP A 84 -16.76 -8.08 -3.36
CA TRP A 84 -15.52 -8.85 -3.36
C TRP A 84 -14.88 -8.81 -1.98
N ARG A 85 -14.80 -7.62 -1.37
CA ARG A 85 -14.25 -7.41 -0.02
C ARG A 85 -15.00 -8.21 1.04
N TRP A 86 -16.33 -8.22 0.97
CA TRP A 86 -17.20 -8.98 1.87
C TRP A 86 -17.16 -10.50 1.63
N GLY A 87 -16.63 -10.93 0.49
CA GLY A 87 -16.38 -12.34 0.19
C GLY A 87 -15.09 -12.89 0.81
N LEU A 88 -14.24 -12.05 1.39
CA LEU A 88 -12.92 -12.46 1.91
C LEU A 88 -12.98 -13.12 3.29
N GLY A 89 -14.06 -12.98 4.06
CA GLY A 89 -14.09 -13.49 5.43
C GLY A 89 -15.28 -12.98 6.24
N PRO A 90 -15.36 -13.34 7.54
CA PRO A 90 -16.34 -12.77 8.44
C PRO A 90 -15.96 -11.32 8.79
N ILE A 91 -16.53 -10.37 8.04
CA ILE A 91 -16.29 -8.93 8.25
C ILE A 91 -17.05 -8.44 9.49
N ILE A 92 -16.32 -7.90 10.47
CA ILE A 92 -16.88 -7.33 11.70
C ILE A 92 -17.02 -5.80 11.63
N GLU A 93 -16.24 -5.14 10.78
CA GLU A 93 -16.28 -3.69 10.58
C GLU A 93 -15.86 -3.33 9.16
N ASP A 94 -16.59 -2.38 8.54
CA ASP A 94 -16.27 -1.84 7.21
C ASP A 94 -16.43 -0.31 7.25
N VAL A 95 -15.31 0.39 7.27
CA VAL A 95 -15.24 1.85 7.24
C VAL A 95 -14.87 2.29 5.82
N SER A 96 -15.88 2.49 4.99
CA SER A 96 -15.72 2.98 3.62
C SER A 96 -16.06 4.47 3.54
N GLY A 97 -15.13 5.30 3.05
CA GLY A 97 -15.39 6.70 2.69
C GLY A 97 -15.47 7.72 3.85
N VAL A 98 -15.09 7.34 5.07
CA VAL A 98 -15.15 8.22 6.26
C VAL A 98 -13.83 8.97 6.51
N PHE A 99 -12.72 8.48 5.95
CA PHE A 99 -11.41 9.09 6.07
C PHE A 99 -10.98 9.69 4.73
N ALA A 100 -10.69 10.99 4.71
CA ALA A 100 -10.12 11.69 3.56
C ALA A 100 -8.61 11.46 3.45
N GLU A 101 -8.15 10.26 3.79
CA GLU A 101 -6.73 9.96 3.96
C GLU A 101 -6.36 8.83 3.00
N ASP A 102 -5.31 9.03 2.20
CA ASP A 102 -4.84 8.08 1.19
C ASP A 102 -3.93 7.00 1.79
N PHE A 103 -3.30 6.17 0.96
CA PHE A 103 -2.29 5.17 1.36
C PHE A 103 -1.25 5.72 2.36
N TRP A 104 -0.96 7.03 2.33
CA TRP A 104 0.01 7.69 3.19
C TRP A 104 -0.59 8.33 4.46
N GLY A 105 -1.92 8.35 4.59
CA GLY A 105 -2.68 8.95 5.69
C GLY A 105 -2.19 8.58 7.09
N GLY A 106 -2.04 7.27 7.34
CA GLY A 106 -1.66 6.74 8.65
C GLY A 106 -0.21 6.99 9.08
N TRP A 107 0.63 7.52 8.19
CA TRP A 107 2.05 7.83 8.46
C TRP A 107 2.29 9.33 8.68
N ARG A 108 1.22 10.12 8.75
CA ARG A 108 1.23 11.55 9.06
C ARG A 108 1.27 11.77 10.57
N GLY A 109 2.39 11.46 11.23
CA GLY A 109 2.60 11.71 12.67
C GLY A 109 3.73 10.96 13.32
#